data_AF-A0A4Y2M7K6-F1
#
_entry.id   AF-A0A4Y2M7K6-F1
#
_cell.length_a   1.000
_cell.length_b   1.000
_cell.length_c   1.000
_cell.angle_alpha   90.00
_cell.angle_beta   90.00
_cell.angle_gamma   90.00
#
_symmetry.space_group_name_H-M   'P 1'
#
loop_
_entity.id
_entity.type
_entity.pdbx_description
1 polymer ?
#
loop_
_entity_poly.entity_id
_entity_poly.type
_entity_poly.pdbx_seq_one_letter_code
_entity_poly.pdbx_strand_id
1 'polypeptide(L)'
;EDLTKLDWSENVDEEAVEQWINEDSTWECCEDLSDDDIVSHVTSGSEETRNFEKCPEIDEENLVTHQKLNHGESLVHTEALLSYLEQEDESTPAEKIILRNLHSIIRRRVNEKQKQTSIILFFTK
;
A
#
# COMPACT_ATOMS: atom_id res chain seq x y z
N GLU A 1 -1.27 43.39 13.20
CA GLU A 1 -0.81 42.01 13.44
C GLU A 1 0.03 41.57 12.26
N ASP A 2 1.17 40.98 12.56
CA ASP A 2 2.28 40.68 11.66
C ASP A 2 2.06 39.29 11.02
N LEU A 3 1.92 39.24 9.69
CA LEU A 3 1.59 38.02 8.93
C LEU A 3 2.83 37.13 8.64
N THR A 4 3.95 37.35 9.32
CA THR A 4 5.24 36.72 8.99
C THR A 4 5.50 35.36 9.66
N LYS A 5 4.55 34.82 10.45
CA LYS A 5 4.74 33.53 11.12
C LYS A 5 4.03 32.39 10.39
N LEU A 6 4.62 31.95 9.28
CA LEU A 6 4.31 30.67 8.65
C LEU A 6 5.15 29.59 9.34
N ASP A 7 4.63 29.02 10.42
CA ASP A 7 5.29 28.00 11.28
C ASP A 7 5.40 26.60 10.62
N TRP A 8 5.26 26.52 9.28
CA TRP A 8 5.15 25.27 8.53
C TRP A 8 6.20 25.11 7.44
N SER A 9 7.09 26.08 7.26
CA SER A 9 8.23 25.97 6.35
C SER A 9 9.51 26.04 7.15
N GLU A 10 10.16 24.88 7.32
CA GLU A 10 11.56 24.84 7.73
C GLU A 10 12.39 25.51 6.63
N ASN A 11 13.20 26.48 7.01
CA ASN A 11 14.03 27.21 6.07
C ASN A 11 15.23 26.33 5.71
N VAL A 12 15.08 25.54 4.64
CA VAL A 12 16.16 24.70 4.12
C VAL A 12 17.20 25.59 3.45
N ASP A 13 18.43 25.55 3.93
CA ASP A 13 19.54 26.27 3.33
C ASP A 13 20.10 25.53 2.09
N GLU A 14 20.89 26.24 1.30
CA GLU A 14 21.47 25.72 0.04
C GLU A 14 22.38 24.50 0.30
N GLU A 15 23.07 24.46 1.44
CA GLU A 15 23.93 23.35 1.83
C GLU A 15 23.11 22.08 2.15
N ALA A 16 21.96 22.24 2.82
CA ALA A 16 21.03 21.14 3.07
C ALA A 16 20.43 20.59 1.78
N VAL A 17 20.11 21.44 0.80
CA VAL A 17 19.65 20.99 -0.53
C VAL A 17 20.76 20.25 -1.28
N GLU A 18 21.99 20.77 -1.24
CA GLU A 18 23.14 20.07 -1.83
C GLU A 18 23.41 18.73 -1.15
N GLN A 19 23.29 18.64 0.18
CA GLN A 19 23.42 17.37 0.89
C GLN A 19 22.36 16.36 0.45
N TRP A 20 21.08 16.75 0.38
CA TRP A 20 20.01 15.86 -0.08
C TRP A 20 20.24 15.34 -1.50
N ILE A 21 20.72 16.18 -2.42
CA ILE A 21 20.97 15.78 -3.81
C ILE A 21 22.21 14.88 -3.91
N ASN A 22 23.23 15.13 -3.10
CA ASN A 22 24.47 14.34 -3.10
C ASN A 22 24.35 13.03 -2.32
N GLU A 23 23.40 12.91 -1.40
CA GLU A 23 23.15 11.70 -0.60
C GLU A 23 22.76 10.51 -1.50
N ASP A 24 21.88 10.75 -2.48
CA ASP A 24 21.50 9.78 -3.52
C ASP A 24 22.69 9.31 -4.37
N SER A 25 23.72 10.14 -4.52
CA SER A 25 24.90 9.80 -5.32
C SER A 25 25.88 8.86 -4.60
N THR A 26 25.77 8.76 -3.28
CA THR A 26 26.59 7.85 -2.45
C THR A 26 25.91 6.49 -2.20
N TRP A 27 24.63 6.35 -2.54
CA TRP A 27 23.90 5.11 -2.40
C TRP A 27 24.29 4.13 -3.53
N GLU A 28 25.05 3.09 -3.18
CA GLU A 28 25.47 1.98 -4.07
C GLU A 28 24.26 1.15 -4.60
N CYS A 29 23.03 1.51 -4.23
CA CYS A 29 21.79 0.82 -4.58
C CYS A 29 21.05 1.45 -5.79
N CYS A 30 21.49 2.61 -6.26
CA CYS A 30 20.87 3.29 -7.40
C CYS A 30 21.63 2.98 -8.70
N GLU A 31 21.40 1.79 -9.28
CA GLU A 31 21.87 1.48 -10.63
C GLU A 31 21.04 2.26 -11.67
N ASP A 32 21.74 3.00 -12.54
CA ASP A 32 21.12 3.72 -13.64
C ASP A 32 20.72 2.72 -14.74
N LEU A 33 19.42 2.51 -14.92
CA LEU A 33 18.89 1.55 -15.89
C LEU A 33 18.79 2.20 -17.28
N SER A 34 19.11 1.43 -18.33
CA SER A 34 18.83 1.89 -19.70
C SER A 34 17.35 1.78 -20.04
N ASP A 35 16.89 2.53 -21.05
CA ASP A 35 15.50 2.45 -21.53
C ASP A 35 15.09 1.01 -21.88
N ASP A 36 16.01 0.24 -22.47
CA ASP A 36 15.78 -1.17 -22.81
C ASP A 36 15.64 -2.05 -21.55
N ASP A 37 16.43 -1.79 -20.51
CA ASP A 37 16.33 -2.50 -19.22
C ASP A 37 15.00 -2.21 -18.54
N ILE A 38 14.56 -0.94 -18.52
CA ILE A 38 13.25 -0.53 -17.97
C ILE A 38 12.11 -1.22 -18.74
N VAL A 39 12.15 -1.20 -20.07
CA VAL A 39 11.14 -1.87 -20.90
C VAL A 39 11.15 -3.37 -20.64
N SER A 40 12.32 -3.98 -20.46
CA SER A 40 12.46 -5.40 -20.15
C SER A 40 11.86 -5.75 -18.78
N HIS A 41 12.05 -4.93 -17.75
CA HIS A 41 11.45 -5.14 -16.42
C HIS A 41 9.92 -4.99 -16.45
N VAL A 42 9.41 -4.03 -17.23
CA VAL A 42 7.97 -3.80 -17.38
C VAL A 42 7.29 -4.92 -18.18
N THR A 43 7.99 -5.48 -19.18
CA THR A 43 7.45 -6.57 -20.01
C THR A 43 7.69 -7.96 -19.43
N SER A 44 8.71 -8.14 -18.61
CA SER A 44 9.01 -9.39 -17.86
C SER A 44 8.14 -9.48 -16.61
N GLY A 45 6.83 -9.44 -16.80
CA GLY A 45 5.89 -9.74 -15.73
C GLY A 45 6.08 -11.17 -15.24
N SER A 46 6.61 -11.30 -14.02
CA SER A 46 6.44 -12.43 -13.08
C SER A 46 7.60 -13.43 -12.86
N GLU A 47 8.76 -13.32 -13.51
CA GLU A 47 9.89 -14.25 -13.24
C GLU A 47 11.24 -13.54 -13.04
N GLU A 48 11.36 -12.70 -12.02
CA GLU A 48 12.69 -12.40 -11.47
C GLU A 48 12.66 -12.24 -9.94
N THR A 49 13.08 -13.30 -9.27
CA THR A 49 13.52 -13.28 -7.88
C THR A 49 14.88 -12.57 -7.83
N ARG A 50 14.92 -11.25 -7.67
CA ARG A 50 16.18 -10.55 -7.41
C ARG A 50 16.00 -9.36 -6.46
N ASN A 51 16.38 -9.64 -5.21
CA ASN A 51 17.04 -8.73 -4.26
C ASN A 51 16.45 -7.34 -4.11
N PHE A 52 15.27 -7.24 -3.50
CA PHE A 52 15.09 -6.13 -2.55
C PHE A 52 16.15 -6.31 -1.47
N GLU A 53 16.96 -5.28 -1.24
CA GLU A 53 17.81 -5.20 -0.06
C GLU A 53 16.98 -5.66 1.15
N LYS A 54 17.47 -6.72 1.80
CA LYS A 54 16.76 -7.40 2.87
C LYS A 54 16.47 -6.34 3.92
N CYS A 55 15.19 -5.98 4.05
CA CYS A 55 14.64 -5.30 5.22
C CYS A 55 15.35 -5.87 6.45
N PRO A 56 15.94 -5.06 7.34
CA PRO A 56 16.66 -5.58 8.50
C PRO A 56 15.76 -6.62 9.16
N GLU A 57 16.33 -7.80 9.43
CA GLU A 57 15.64 -8.89 10.13
C GLU A 57 15.03 -8.32 11.40
N ILE A 58 13.75 -7.96 11.34
CA ILE A 58 12.93 -7.75 12.52
C ILE A 58 12.93 -9.13 13.16
N ASP A 59 13.51 -9.24 14.36
CA ASP A 59 13.67 -10.48 15.11
C ASP A 59 12.47 -11.42 14.87
N GLU A 60 12.78 -12.55 14.23
CA GLU A 60 11.82 -13.54 13.73
C GLU A 60 10.95 -14.17 14.83
N GLU A 61 11.24 -13.86 16.09
CA GLU A 61 10.44 -14.21 17.25
C GLU A 61 9.08 -13.47 17.31
N ASN A 62 8.94 -12.30 16.65
CA ASN A 62 7.67 -11.56 16.57
C ASN A 62 7.05 -11.55 15.15
N LEU A 63 7.66 -12.27 14.21
CA LEU A 63 7.10 -12.43 12.87
C LEU A 63 5.94 -13.42 12.95
N VAL A 64 4.73 -12.87 13.12
CA VAL A 64 3.46 -13.55 12.80
C VAL A 64 3.68 -14.32 11.51
N THR A 65 3.54 -15.65 11.56
CA THR A 65 3.68 -16.52 10.40
C THR A 65 2.90 -15.91 9.23
N HIS A 66 3.60 -15.44 8.20
CA HIS A 66 2.99 -14.81 7.04
C HIS A 66 2.26 -15.88 6.22
N GLN A 67 1.08 -16.28 6.69
CA GLN A 67 0.18 -17.12 5.93
C GLN A 67 -0.23 -16.31 4.70
N LYS A 68 0.10 -16.83 3.50
CA LYS A 68 -0.28 -16.21 2.23
C LYS A 68 -1.80 -16.33 2.05
N LEU A 69 -2.54 -15.39 2.63
CA LEU A 69 -3.99 -15.30 2.48
C LEU A 69 -4.30 -14.94 1.04
N ASN A 70 -5.18 -15.71 0.40
CA ASN A 70 -5.68 -15.33 -0.92
C ASN A 70 -6.62 -14.11 -0.78
N HIS A 71 -6.87 -13.39 -1.89
CA HIS A 71 -7.66 -12.16 -1.86
C HIS A 71 -9.08 -12.37 -1.31
N GLY A 72 -9.71 -13.51 -1.60
CA GLY A 72 -11.04 -13.85 -1.10
C GLY A 72 -11.05 -14.15 0.40
N GLU A 73 -10.05 -14.87 0.89
CA GLU A 73 -9.86 -15.18 2.31
C GLU A 73 -9.60 -13.92 3.13
N SER A 74 -8.72 -13.04 2.64
CA SER A 74 -8.51 -11.71 3.23
C SER A 74 -9.82 -10.90 3.33
N LEU A 75 -10.70 -11.02 2.33
CA LEU A 75 -11.99 -10.33 2.31
C LEU A 75 -12.97 -10.86 3.36
N VAL A 76 -12.98 -12.18 3.60
CA VAL A 76 -13.78 -12.78 4.67
C VAL A 76 -13.30 -12.31 6.03
N HIS A 77 -11.98 -12.24 6.24
CA HIS A 77 -11.40 -11.75 7.49
C HIS A 77 -11.72 -10.27 7.74
N THR A 78 -11.69 -9.42 6.72
CA THR A 78 -12.05 -8.00 6.88
C THR A 78 -13.53 -7.80 7.18
N GLU A 79 -14.45 -8.53 6.53
CA GLU A 79 -15.89 -8.46 6.83
C GLU A 79 -16.19 -8.91 8.27
N ALA A 80 -15.52 -9.97 8.75
CA ALA A 80 -15.63 -10.43 10.13
C ALA A 80 -15.13 -9.39 11.15
N LEU A 81 -13.99 -8.76 10.87
CA LEU A 81 -13.40 -7.72 11.72
C LEU A 81 -14.29 -6.47 11.80
N LEU A 82 -14.83 -6.02 10.66
CA LEU A 82 -15.77 -4.88 10.65
C LEU A 82 -17.04 -5.18 11.44
N SER A 83 -17.55 -6.41 11.34
CA SER A 83 -18.74 -6.84 12.11
C SER A 83 -18.48 -6.88 13.61
N TYR A 84 -17.28 -7.32 14.02
CA TYR A 84 -16.85 -7.31 15.41
C TYR A 84 -16.79 -5.88 15.97
N LEU A 85 -16.10 -4.97 15.27
CA LEU A 85 -15.97 -3.57 15.69
C LEU A 85 -17.32 -2.84 15.74
N GLU A 86 -18.23 -3.14 14.82
CA GLU A 86 -19.56 -2.50 14.83
C GLU A 86 -20.42 -2.96 16.02
N GLN A 87 -20.27 -4.22 16.43
CA GLN A 87 -20.97 -4.81 17.58
C GLN A 87 -20.39 -4.39 18.92
N GLU A 88 -19.17 -3.88 18.96
CA GLU A 88 -18.52 -3.41 20.18
C GLU A 88 -19.37 -2.32 20.85
N ASP A 89 -19.62 -2.49 22.15
CA ASP A 89 -20.47 -1.59 22.94
C ASP A 89 -19.77 -0.24 23.19
N GLU A 90 -18.45 -0.23 23.19
CA GLU A 90 -17.60 0.97 23.34
C GLU A 90 -17.64 1.88 22.09
N SER A 91 -18.05 1.33 20.93
CA SER A 91 -18.07 2.07 19.67
C SER A 91 -19.10 3.20 19.69
N THR A 92 -18.63 4.41 19.41
CA THR A 92 -19.46 5.60 19.28
C THR A 92 -20.41 5.51 18.07
N PRO A 93 -21.53 6.24 18.07
CA PRO A 93 -22.44 6.27 16.92
C PRO A 93 -21.76 6.68 15.61
N ALA A 94 -20.77 7.57 15.67
CA ALA A 94 -20.02 8.01 14.50
C ALA A 94 -19.17 6.88 13.90
N GLU A 95 -18.47 6.12 14.76
CA GLU A 95 -17.68 4.96 14.34
C GLU A 95 -18.56 3.89 13.68
N LYS A 96 -19.74 3.59 14.25
CA LYS A 96 -20.69 2.64 13.66
C LYS A 96 -21.15 3.06 12.25
N ILE A 97 -21.35 4.37 12.02
CA ILE A 97 -21.67 4.88 10.68
C ILE A 97 -20.49 4.69 9.71
N ILE A 98 -19.27 4.98 10.15
CA ILE A 98 -18.06 4.79 9.33
C ILE A 98 -17.88 3.31 8.97
N LEU A 99 -18.02 2.40 9.93
CA LEU A 99 -17.92 0.95 9.71
C LEU A 99 -18.96 0.46 8.69
N ARG A 100 -20.21 0.89 8.79
CA ARG A 100 -21.27 0.59 7.80
C ARG A 100 -20.95 1.11 6.40
N ASN A 101 -20.35 2.31 6.32
CA ASN A 101 -19.92 2.89 5.05
C ASN A 101 -18.80 2.06 4.42
N LEU A 102 -17.80 1.66 5.21
CA LEU A 102 -16.72 0.79 4.76
C LEU A 102 -17.26 -0.55 4.25
N HIS A 103 -18.18 -1.16 4.99
CA HIS A 103 -18.87 -2.39 4.59
C HIS A 103 -19.56 -2.25 3.22
N SER A 104 -20.26 -1.13 3.02
CA SER A 104 -20.93 -0.82 1.76
C SER A 104 -19.96 -0.62 0.59
N ILE A 105 -18.83 0.06 0.84
CA ILE A 105 -17.79 0.29 -0.18
C ILE A 105 -17.15 -1.02 -0.61
N ILE A 106 -16.77 -1.88 0.35
CA ILE A 106 -16.15 -3.17 0.08
C ILE A 106 -17.10 -4.05 -0.73
N ARG A 107 -18.33 -4.22 -0.27
CA ARG A 107 -19.36 -5.02 -0.97
C ARG A 107 -19.61 -4.55 -2.40
N ARG A 108 -19.68 -3.23 -2.61
CA ARG A 108 -19.82 -2.64 -3.94
C ARG A 108 -18.65 -3.02 -4.85
N ARG A 109 -17.41 -2.88 -4.37
CA ARG A 109 -16.20 -3.21 -5.15
C ARG A 109 -16.12 -4.71 -5.49
N VAL A 110 -16.49 -5.58 -4.56
CA VAL A 110 -16.55 -7.04 -4.82
C VAL A 110 -17.55 -7.35 -5.92
N ASN A 111 -18.75 -6.77 -5.85
CA ASN A 111 -19.78 -6.97 -6.87
C ASN A 111 -19.37 -6.43 -8.24
N GLU A 112 -18.70 -5.27 -8.29
CA GLU A 112 -18.15 -4.71 -9.53
C GLU A 112 -17.11 -5.63 -10.16
N LYS A 113 -16.14 -6.12 -9.38
CA LYS A 113 -15.14 -7.09 -9.85
C LYS A 113 -15.80 -8.37 -10.35
N GLN A 114 -16.76 -8.92 -9.60
CA GLN A 114 -17.48 -10.14 -9.98
C GLN A 114 -18.19 -9.97 -11.33
N LYS A 115 -18.84 -8.82 -11.57
CA LYS A 115 -19.47 -8.51 -12.85
C LYS A 115 -18.46 -8.43 -13.99
N GLN A 116 -17.34 -7.72 -13.78
CA GLN A 116 -16.25 -7.65 -14.75
C GLN A 116 -15.73 -9.04 -15.11
N THR A 117 -15.43 -9.87 -14.11
CA THR A 117 -14.99 -11.26 -14.32
C THR A 117 -16.02 -12.08 -15.10
N SER A 118 -17.32 -11.94 -14.76
CA SER A 118 -18.40 -12.66 -15.44
C SER A 118 -18.50 -12.26 -16.92
N ILE A 119 -18.36 -10.97 -17.23
CA ILE A 119 -18.36 -10.46 -18.61
C ILE A 119 -17.15 -10.99 -19.37
N ILE A 120 -15.95 -10.93 -18.78
CA ILE A 120 -14.73 -11.44 -19.43
C ILE A 120 -14.89 -12.92 -19.75
N LEU A 121 -15.33 -13.74 -18.79
CA LEU A 121 -15.57 -15.18 -18.97
C LEU A 121 -16.59 -15.50 -20.05
N PHE A 122 -17.56 -14.62 -20.30
CA PHE A 122 -18.53 -14.79 -21.38
C PHE A 122 -17.87 -14.64 -22.77
N PHE A 123 -16.89 -13.75 -22.92
CA PHE A 123 -16.22 -13.49 -24.19
C PHE A 123 -14.96 -14.34 -24.44
N THR A 124 -14.35 -14.88 -23.39
CA THR A 124 -13.17 -15.76 -23.50
C THR A 124 -13.52 -17.24 -23.65
N LYS A 125 -14.81 -17.58 -23.69
CA LYS A 125 -15.33 -18.92 -23.95
C LYS A 125 -15.78 -19.05 -25.41
#